data_AF-A0A7V9HU57-F1
#
_entry.id   AF-A0A7V9HU57-F1
#
_cell.length_a   1.000
_cell.length_b   1.000
_cell.length_c   1.000
_cell.angle_alpha   90.00
_cell.angle_beta   90.00
_cell.angle_gamma   90.00
#
_symmetry.space_group_name_H-M   'P 1'
#
loop_
_entity.id
_entity.type
_entity.pdbx_description
1 polymer ?
#
loop_
_entity_poly.entity_id
_entity_poly.type
_entity_poly.pdbx_seq_one_letter_code
_entity_poly.pdbx_strand_id
1 'polypeptide(L)'
;MSQARFNAGLGTRQAVNVRAYPPRPKRSVRVPRQELEVKLADLQHDYADLHTQIFEAAQVHRRLCAPRHVRFENFEIASEIFAVRHLPGDFFTVTEKSDGVILALGDICGKGLAAGMWTTHLVGLVGARVAVTSKPEAIVTGVNRDICLLKSFMPLASLFLAKLDPNTGIVKYCSAGHPPAVLLRANGEVELLSEGGMLLGVVPAAPYVCGSFELRAGDV
;
A
#
# COMPACT_ATOMS: atom_id res chain seq x y z
N MET A 1 -51.60 38.38 48.97
CA MET A 1 -52.00 39.80 49.08
C MET A 1 -50.72 40.61 48.84
N SER A 2 -50.54 41.46 47.85
CA SER A 2 -51.44 42.38 47.14
C SER A 2 -50.89 42.68 45.73
N GLN A 3 -51.83 42.86 44.80
CA GLN A 3 -51.77 43.65 43.55
C GLN A 3 -51.22 45.09 43.82
N ALA A 4 -50.77 45.95 42.89
CA ALA A 4 -50.75 46.01 41.42
C ALA A 4 -49.86 47.19 40.97
N ARG A 5 -49.39 47.16 39.69
CA ARG A 5 -49.39 48.20 38.62
C ARG A 5 -49.08 49.67 38.98
N PHE A 6 -48.47 50.54 38.17
CA PHE A 6 -47.77 50.60 36.87
C PHE A 6 -47.56 52.13 36.62
N ASN A 7 -46.74 52.51 35.63
CA ASN A 7 -46.47 53.88 35.12
C ASN A 7 -45.53 54.77 35.94
N ALA A 8 -44.63 55.58 35.35
CA ALA A 8 -44.18 55.80 33.97
C ALA A 8 -42.90 56.67 34.07
N GLY A 9 -41.99 56.56 33.12
CA GLY A 9 -40.81 57.42 33.07
C GLY A 9 -39.88 57.08 31.92
N LEU A 10 -40.24 57.53 30.72
CA LEU A 10 -39.42 57.47 29.51
C LEU A 10 -38.10 58.22 29.71
N GLY A 11 -36.97 57.55 29.42
CA GLY A 11 -35.64 58.14 29.43
C GLY A 11 -34.71 57.42 28.46
N THR A 12 -34.75 57.87 27.20
CA THR A 12 -33.68 57.81 26.17
C THR A 12 -32.80 56.55 26.10
N ARG A 13 -33.18 55.60 25.23
CA ARG A 13 -32.21 54.67 24.64
C ARG A 13 -31.31 55.44 23.66
N GLN A 14 -30.01 55.54 23.95
CA GLN A 14 -29.01 55.90 22.95
C GLN A 14 -29.04 54.84 21.84
N ALA A 15 -29.56 55.21 20.68
CA ALA A 15 -29.41 54.42 19.47
C ALA A 15 -27.94 54.45 19.08
N VAL A 16 -27.25 53.32 19.24
CA VAL A 16 -25.93 53.10 18.64
C VAL A 16 -26.10 53.25 17.13
N ASN A 17 -25.50 54.31 16.58
CA ASN A 17 -25.53 54.59 15.15
C ASN A 17 -24.66 53.54 14.45
N VAL A 18 -25.27 52.43 14.04
CA VAL A 18 -24.64 51.41 13.21
C VAL A 18 -24.37 52.05 11.86
N ARG A 19 -23.13 52.55 11.66
CA ARG A 19 -22.65 52.99 10.34
C ARG A 19 -23.01 51.90 9.33
N ALA A 20 -23.91 52.22 8.41
CA ALA A 20 -24.23 51.37 7.28
C ALA A 20 -22.93 51.08 6.52
N TYR A 21 -22.47 49.84 6.57
CA TYR A 21 -21.37 49.39 5.72
C TYR A 21 -21.85 49.54 4.26
N PRO A 22 -21.05 50.16 3.37
CA PRO A 22 -21.42 50.18 1.96
C PRO A 22 -21.56 48.74 1.47
N PRO A 23 -22.53 48.43 0.60
CA PRO A 23 -22.69 47.08 0.07
C PRO A 23 -21.38 46.67 -0.59
N ARG A 24 -20.79 45.55 -0.14
CA ARG A 24 -19.62 44.97 -0.81
C ARG A 24 -20.01 44.79 -2.29
N PRO A 25 -19.21 45.30 -3.25
CA PRO A 25 -19.52 45.11 -4.65
C PRO A 25 -19.55 43.61 -4.93
N LYS A 26 -20.72 43.10 -5.33
CA LYS A 26 -20.83 41.76 -5.91
C LYS A 26 -20.10 41.81 -7.25
N ARG A 27 -18.78 41.59 -7.24
CA ARG A 27 -18.01 41.29 -8.45
C ARG A 27 -18.51 39.94 -8.94
N SER A 28 -19.55 39.94 -9.77
CA SER A 28 -19.86 38.79 -10.62
C SER A 28 -18.74 38.74 -11.66
N VAL A 29 -17.72 37.95 -11.42
CA VAL A 29 -16.74 37.61 -12.46
C VAL A 29 -17.50 36.75 -13.47
N ARG A 30 -18.13 37.39 -14.47
CA ARG A 30 -18.63 36.69 -15.65
C ARG A 30 -17.41 36.31 -16.47
N VAL A 31 -16.84 35.15 -16.20
CA VAL A 31 -15.88 34.54 -17.11
C VAL A 31 -16.64 34.29 -18.43
N PRO A 32 -16.17 34.81 -19.57
CA PRO A 32 -16.81 34.54 -20.86
C PRO A 32 -16.90 33.03 -21.08
N ARG A 33 -18.06 32.54 -21.55
CA ARG A 33 -18.28 31.11 -21.83
C ARG A 33 -17.18 30.51 -22.71
N GLN A 34 -16.67 31.30 -23.65
CA GLN A 34 -15.59 30.93 -24.56
C GLN A 34 -14.25 30.67 -23.82
N GLU A 35 -13.95 31.44 -22.77
CA GLU A 35 -12.75 31.23 -21.95
C GLU A 35 -12.88 29.98 -21.06
N LEU A 36 -14.09 29.66 -20.60
CA LEU A 36 -14.40 28.41 -19.90
C LEU A 36 -14.27 27.19 -20.82
N GLU A 37 -14.73 27.29 -22.07
CA GLU A 37 -14.63 26.22 -23.07
C GLU A 37 -13.16 25.91 -23.40
N VAL A 38 -12.31 26.92 -23.55
CA VAL A 38 -10.86 26.73 -23.73
C VAL A 38 -10.24 26.05 -22.50
N LYS A 39 -10.49 26.56 -21.28
CA LYS A 39 -9.95 25.94 -20.06
C LYS A 39 -10.41 24.50 -19.84
N LEU A 40 -11.65 24.18 -20.24
CA LEU A 40 -12.16 22.81 -20.18
C LEU A 40 -11.42 21.89 -21.15
N ALA A 41 -11.17 22.36 -22.38
CA ALA A 41 -10.41 21.61 -23.37
C ALA A 41 -8.97 21.37 -22.90
N ASP A 42 -8.30 22.39 -22.35
CA ASP A 42 -6.95 22.26 -21.80
C ASP A 42 -6.92 21.25 -20.64
N LEU A 43 -7.86 21.33 -19.70
CA LEU A 43 -7.93 20.41 -18.56
C LEU A 43 -8.23 18.97 -19.00
N GLN A 44 -9.07 18.79 -20.03
CA GLN A 44 -9.33 17.48 -20.62
C GLN A 44 -8.07 16.89 -21.26
N HIS A 45 -7.27 17.71 -21.94
CA HIS A 45 -5.99 17.30 -22.52
C HIS A 45 -5.00 16.89 -21.43
N ASP A 46 -4.77 17.76 -20.43
CA ASP A 46 -3.88 17.48 -19.30
C ASP A 46 -4.29 16.20 -18.54
N TYR A 47 -5.59 16.00 -18.34
CA TYR A 47 -6.12 14.81 -17.68
C TYR A 47 -5.85 13.53 -18.49
N ALA A 48 -6.01 13.59 -19.81
CA ALA A 48 -5.74 12.45 -20.70
C ALA A 48 -4.24 12.09 -20.72
N ASP A 49 -3.38 13.10 -20.76
CA ASP A 49 -1.92 12.92 -20.74
C ASP A 49 -1.46 12.29 -19.41
N LEU A 50 -1.97 12.80 -18.28
CA LEU A 50 -1.68 12.24 -16.97
C LEU A 50 -2.13 10.77 -16.88
N HIS A 51 -3.32 10.44 -17.39
CA HIS A 51 -3.82 9.06 -17.40
C HIS A 51 -2.96 8.13 -18.26
N THR A 52 -2.42 8.63 -19.37
CA THR A 52 -1.51 7.88 -20.25
C THR A 52 -0.21 7.56 -19.53
N GLN A 53 0.42 8.55 -18.89
CA GLN A 53 1.65 8.34 -18.11
C GLN A 53 1.44 7.38 -16.93
N ILE A 54 0.30 7.50 -16.25
CA ILE A 54 -0.07 6.60 -15.17
C ILE A 54 -0.25 5.16 -15.68
N PHE A 55 -0.87 4.98 -16.84
CA PHE A 55 -1.04 3.67 -17.46
C PHE A 55 0.31 3.04 -17.80
N GLU A 56 1.23 3.81 -18.38
CA GLU A 56 2.60 3.34 -18.67
C GLU A 56 3.33 2.90 -17.40
N ALA A 57 3.25 3.71 -16.33
CA ALA A 57 3.81 3.36 -15.03
C ALA A 57 3.20 2.07 -14.48
N ALA A 58 1.89 1.87 -14.65
CA ALA A 58 1.21 0.64 -14.24
C ALA A 58 1.68 -0.59 -15.00
N GLN A 59 1.98 -0.46 -16.29
CA GLN A 59 2.56 -1.58 -17.06
C GLN A 59 3.96 -1.95 -16.57
N VAL A 60 4.80 -0.97 -16.22
CA VAL A 60 6.12 -1.24 -15.62
C VAL A 60 5.95 -1.92 -14.27
N HIS A 61 5.10 -1.39 -13.39
CA HIS A 61 4.84 -1.96 -12.07
C HIS A 61 4.34 -3.41 -12.14
N ARG A 62 3.46 -3.70 -13.10
CA ARG A 62 2.94 -5.05 -13.35
C ARG A 62 4.02 -6.02 -13.81
N ARG A 63 5.06 -5.56 -14.52
CA ARG A 63 6.19 -6.41 -14.93
C ARG A 63 7.17 -6.68 -13.79
N LEU A 64 7.26 -5.75 -12.84
CA LEU A 64 8.11 -5.87 -11.66
C LEU A 64 7.53 -6.83 -10.62
N CYS A 65 6.20 -6.81 -10.45
CA CYS A 65 5.50 -7.82 -9.66
C CYS A 65 5.38 -9.09 -10.52
N ALA A 66 5.91 -10.20 -10.01
CA ALA A 66 6.22 -11.47 -10.68
C ALA A 66 5.25 -12.00 -11.74
N PRO A 67 5.75 -12.92 -12.58
CA PRO A 67 4.97 -13.63 -13.59
C PRO A 67 3.65 -14.20 -13.07
N ARG A 68 2.62 -14.11 -13.93
CA ARG A 68 1.31 -14.71 -13.70
C ARG A 68 1.37 -16.20 -13.41
N HIS A 69 2.37 -16.88 -13.98
CA HIS A 69 2.55 -18.32 -13.88
C HIS A 69 4.01 -18.69 -14.18
N VAL A 70 4.62 -19.50 -13.32
CA VAL A 70 5.97 -20.04 -13.42
C VAL A 70 5.90 -21.53 -13.11
N ARG A 71 6.60 -22.33 -13.90
CA ARG A 71 6.90 -23.71 -13.56
C ARG A 71 8.35 -23.80 -13.15
N PHE A 72 8.58 -24.35 -11.97
CA PHE A 72 9.91 -24.56 -11.43
C PHE A 72 10.01 -26.02 -10.99
N GLU A 73 10.72 -26.82 -11.77
CA GLU A 73 10.78 -28.27 -11.60
C GLU A 73 9.36 -28.89 -11.53
N ASN A 74 9.02 -29.54 -10.42
CA ASN A 74 7.74 -30.18 -10.17
C ASN A 74 6.68 -29.25 -9.54
N PHE A 75 6.97 -27.95 -9.43
CA PHE A 75 6.12 -26.98 -8.76
C PHE A 75 5.51 -25.98 -9.74
N GLU A 76 4.24 -25.68 -9.51
CA GLU A 76 3.50 -24.66 -10.24
C GLU A 76 3.28 -23.45 -9.32
N ILE A 77 3.73 -22.28 -9.76
CA ILE A 77 3.59 -21.02 -9.03
C ILE A 77 2.73 -20.10 -9.89
N ALA A 78 1.57 -19.71 -9.38
CA ALA A 78 0.67 -18.79 -10.06
C ALA A 78 0.37 -17.59 -9.18
N SER A 79 0.19 -16.41 -9.80
CA SER A 79 -0.15 -15.20 -9.07
C SER A 79 -1.02 -14.26 -9.90
N GLU A 80 -1.91 -13.54 -9.22
CA GLU A 80 -2.71 -12.49 -9.84
C GLU A 80 -2.88 -11.32 -8.85
N ILE A 81 -2.70 -10.09 -9.36
CA ILE A 81 -2.80 -8.86 -8.57
C ILE A 81 -3.77 -7.92 -9.29
N PHE A 82 -4.77 -7.45 -8.55
CA PHE A 82 -5.78 -6.50 -9.03
C PHE A 82 -5.59 -5.15 -8.36
N ALA A 83 -5.17 -4.14 -9.12
CA ALA A 83 -5.04 -2.79 -8.58
C ALA A 83 -6.42 -2.14 -8.39
N VAL A 84 -6.69 -1.61 -7.19
CA VAL A 84 -7.92 -0.85 -6.89
C VAL A 84 -7.88 0.57 -7.50
N ARG A 85 -6.68 1.07 -7.81
CA ARG A 85 -6.46 2.36 -8.49
C ARG A 85 -5.53 2.16 -9.68
N HIS A 86 -4.47 2.96 -9.75
CA HIS A 86 -3.57 2.96 -10.88
C HIS A 86 -2.39 2.01 -10.68
N LEU A 87 -1.84 1.98 -9.45
CA LEU A 87 -0.75 1.10 -9.05
C LEU A 87 -1.18 0.30 -7.81
N PRO A 88 -0.89 -1.02 -7.75
CA PRO A 88 -1.11 -1.82 -6.55
C PRO A 88 -0.08 -1.46 -5.46
N GLY A 89 -0.49 -1.59 -4.20
CA GLY A 89 0.43 -1.59 -3.04
C GLY A 89 0.98 -2.99 -2.77
N ASP A 90 0.24 -4.00 -3.22
CA ASP A 90 0.57 -5.40 -3.12
C ASP A 90 1.56 -5.79 -4.23
N PHE A 91 2.46 -6.70 -3.91
CA PHE A 91 3.36 -7.33 -4.87
C PHE A 91 3.56 -8.80 -4.54
N PHE A 92 3.85 -9.55 -5.59
CA PHE A 92 4.38 -10.90 -5.51
C PHE A 92 5.67 -10.92 -6.31
N THR A 93 6.70 -11.63 -5.89
CA THR A 93 7.94 -11.85 -6.66
C THR A 93 8.39 -13.30 -6.56
N VAL A 94 8.93 -13.83 -7.65
CA VAL A 94 9.55 -15.15 -7.73
C VAL A 94 10.99 -14.94 -8.17
N THR A 95 11.94 -15.47 -7.42
CA THR A 95 13.37 -15.37 -7.74
C THR A 95 14.01 -16.74 -7.64
N GLU A 96 14.50 -17.23 -8.77
CA GLU A 96 15.23 -18.50 -8.83
C GLU A 96 16.65 -18.34 -8.27
N LYS A 97 17.09 -19.36 -7.55
CA LYS A 97 18.43 -19.51 -6.98
C LYS A 97 18.94 -20.90 -7.33
N SER A 98 20.26 -21.07 -7.24
CA SER A 98 20.87 -22.40 -7.41
C SER A 98 20.42 -23.41 -6.35
N ASP A 99 19.93 -22.94 -5.19
CA ASP A 99 19.54 -23.74 -4.05
C ASP A 99 18.02 -23.71 -3.78
N GLY A 100 17.21 -23.32 -4.77
CA GLY A 100 15.75 -23.34 -4.73
C GLY A 100 15.10 -22.11 -5.35
N VAL A 101 13.84 -21.85 -4.99
CA VAL A 101 13.11 -20.66 -5.44
C VAL A 101 12.64 -19.86 -4.23
N ILE A 102 12.75 -18.53 -4.33
CA ILE A 102 12.29 -17.60 -3.32
C ILE A 102 11.03 -16.90 -3.81
N LEU A 103 10.00 -16.96 -2.98
CA LEU A 103 8.71 -16.30 -3.16
C LEU A 103 8.62 -15.16 -2.15
N ALA A 104 8.17 -14.01 -2.57
CA ALA A 104 7.86 -12.92 -1.66
C ALA A 104 6.51 -12.31 -2.02
N LEU A 105 5.64 -12.19 -1.02
CA LEU A 105 4.33 -11.55 -1.09
C LEU A 105 4.34 -10.40 -0.10
N GLY A 106 4.04 -9.19 -0.51
CA GLY A 106 3.98 -8.06 0.41
C GLY A 106 2.87 -7.10 0.07
N ASP A 107 2.52 -6.29 1.05
CA ASP A 107 1.51 -5.24 0.94
C ASP A 107 2.01 -3.99 1.66
N ILE A 108 1.75 -2.84 1.05
CA ILE A 108 2.13 -1.52 1.54
C ILE A 108 0.88 -0.77 1.95
N CYS A 109 0.90 -0.30 3.20
CA CYS A 109 -0.16 0.53 3.73
C CYS A 109 -0.33 1.80 2.88
N GLY A 110 -1.54 1.96 2.33
CA GLY A 110 -1.89 3.08 1.46
C GLY A 110 -2.53 2.60 0.16
N LYS A 111 -2.69 3.51 -0.80
CA LYS A 111 -3.20 3.20 -2.14
C LYS A 111 -2.78 4.25 -3.16
N GLY A 112 -2.81 3.86 -4.44
CA GLY A 112 -2.51 4.77 -5.55
C GLY A 112 -1.01 4.94 -5.78
N LEU A 113 -0.62 6.05 -6.39
CA LEU A 113 0.74 6.26 -6.92
C LEU A 113 1.83 6.15 -5.84
N ALA A 114 1.62 6.75 -4.67
CA ALA A 114 2.58 6.69 -3.57
C ALA A 114 2.83 5.26 -3.08
N ALA A 115 1.78 4.45 -2.93
CA ALA A 115 1.91 3.05 -2.52
C ALA A 115 2.65 2.22 -3.60
N GLY A 116 2.34 2.43 -4.88
CA GLY A 116 3.06 1.77 -5.98
C GLY A 116 4.55 2.13 -6.07
N MET A 117 4.90 3.39 -5.77
CA MET A 117 6.31 3.79 -5.68
C MET A 117 7.05 3.05 -4.56
N TRP A 118 6.43 2.98 -3.38
CA TRP A 118 6.97 2.22 -2.27
C TRP A 118 7.08 0.73 -2.57
N THR A 119 6.14 0.18 -3.34
CA THR A 119 6.11 -1.23 -3.73
C THR A 119 7.31 -1.56 -4.61
N THR A 120 7.58 -0.69 -5.59
CA THR A 120 8.78 -0.78 -6.44
C THR A 120 10.07 -0.72 -5.61
N HIS A 121 10.13 0.17 -4.61
CA HIS A 121 11.27 0.26 -3.70
C HIS A 121 11.45 -1.02 -2.88
N LEU A 122 10.37 -1.55 -2.31
CA LEU A 122 10.38 -2.75 -1.47
C LEU A 122 10.78 -4.00 -2.27
N VAL A 123 10.25 -4.17 -3.49
CA VAL A 123 10.66 -5.21 -4.43
C VAL A 123 12.17 -5.14 -4.70
N GLY A 124 12.71 -3.93 -4.90
CA GLY A 124 14.15 -3.72 -5.08
C GLY A 124 14.98 -4.13 -3.86
N LEU A 125 14.54 -3.76 -2.65
CA LEU A 125 15.20 -4.15 -1.40
C LEU A 125 15.17 -5.67 -1.20
N VAL A 126 14.03 -6.32 -1.44
CA VAL A 126 13.89 -7.78 -1.36
C VAL A 126 14.86 -8.44 -2.35
N GLY A 127 14.87 -8.00 -3.61
CA GLY A 127 15.77 -8.54 -4.63
C GLY A 127 17.25 -8.38 -4.26
N ALA A 128 17.64 -7.21 -3.72
CA ALA A 128 19.01 -6.97 -3.27
C ALA A 128 19.41 -7.89 -2.10
N ARG A 129 18.50 -8.14 -1.15
CA ARG A 129 18.76 -9.04 -0.02
C ARG A 129 18.77 -10.51 -0.44
N VAL A 130 17.86 -10.90 -1.33
CA VAL A 130 17.85 -12.21 -1.97
C VAL A 130 19.16 -12.47 -2.71
N ALA A 131 19.74 -11.49 -3.39
CA ALA A 131 21.03 -11.66 -4.07
C ALA A 131 22.16 -12.13 -3.13
N VAL A 132 22.12 -11.71 -1.86
CA VAL A 132 23.16 -11.99 -0.86
C VAL A 132 22.92 -13.30 -0.08
N THR A 133 21.67 -13.65 0.20
CA THR A 133 21.35 -14.85 1.00
C THR A 133 20.01 -15.46 0.61
N SER A 134 19.86 -16.76 0.85
CA SER A 134 18.61 -17.49 0.60
C SER A 134 17.83 -17.77 1.90
N LYS A 135 18.30 -17.30 3.07
CA LYS A 135 17.63 -17.55 4.37
C LYS A 135 16.50 -16.56 4.60
N PRO A 136 15.22 -16.99 4.71
CA PRO A 136 14.09 -16.06 4.78
C PRO A 136 14.17 -15.05 5.93
N GLU A 137 14.52 -15.50 7.13
CA GLU A 137 14.65 -14.67 8.33
C GLU A 137 15.74 -13.59 8.16
N ALA A 138 16.83 -13.93 7.49
CA ALA A 138 17.94 -13.01 7.24
C ALA A 138 17.57 -11.97 6.18
N ILE A 139 16.83 -12.37 5.14
CA ILE A 139 16.32 -11.47 4.11
C ILE A 139 15.35 -10.47 4.76
N VAL A 140 14.33 -10.96 5.46
CA VAL A 140 13.32 -10.12 6.13
C VAL A 140 13.97 -9.16 7.13
N THR A 141 14.92 -9.64 7.94
CA THR A 141 15.68 -8.79 8.87
C THR A 141 16.46 -7.69 8.15
N GLY A 142 17.08 -8.02 7.02
CA GLY A 142 17.81 -7.06 6.18
C GLY A 142 16.89 -6.00 5.58
N VAL A 143 15.77 -6.42 4.98
CA VAL A 143 14.76 -5.53 4.42
C VAL A 143 14.19 -4.60 5.49
N ASN A 144 13.82 -5.13 6.67
CA ASN A 144 13.34 -4.33 7.79
C ASN A 144 14.34 -3.24 8.18
N ARG A 145 15.62 -3.60 8.29
CA ARG A 145 16.68 -2.64 8.62
C ARG A 145 16.79 -1.54 7.56
N ASP A 146 16.75 -1.89 6.29
CA ASP A 146 16.85 -0.92 5.18
C ASP A 146 15.69 0.07 5.19
N ILE A 147 14.47 -0.41 5.44
CA ILE A 147 13.27 0.43 5.54
C ILE A 147 13.39 1.37 6.75
N CYS A 148 13.83 0.87 7.92
CA CYS A 148 14.00 1.70 9.11
C CYS A 148 15.01 2.85 8.92
N LEU A 149 15.97 2.72 8.01
CA LEU A 149 16.93 3.80 7.72
C LEU A 149 16.27 5.02 7.05
N LEU A 150 15.08 4.86 6.46
CA LEU A 150 14.32 5.93 5.83
C LEU A 150 13.65 6.89 6.82
N LYS A 151 13.63 6.54 8.13
CA LYS A 151 13.07 7.36 9.22
C LYS A 151 11.63 7.80 8.93
N SER A 152 11.30 9.09 9.12
CA SER A 152 9.92 9.61 9.10
C SER A 152 9.15 9.47 7.79
N PHE A 153 9.79 9.01 6.71
CA PHE A 153 9.15 8.86 5.40
C PHE A 153 8.76 7.42 5.07
N MET A 154 9.07 6.47 5.96
CA MET A 154 8.88 5.06 5.68
C MET A 154 7.40 4.65 5.66
N PRO A 155 7.00 3.78 4.72
CA PRO A 155 5.68 3.17 4.76
C PRO A 155 5.65 2.08 5.84
N LEU A 156 4.45 1.81 6.36
CA LEU A 156 4.20 0.51 7.01
C LEU A 156 3.96 -0.51 5.90
N ALA A 157 4.65 -1.65 5.97
CA ALA A 157 4.52 -2.71 5.00
C ALA A 157 4.53 -4.07 5.69
N SER A 158 3.77 -5.00 5.11
CA SER A 158 3.82 -6.41 5.47
C SER A 158 4.57 -7.21 4.42
N LEU A 159 5.16 -8.33 4.82
CA LEU A 159 5.89 -9.21 3.91
C LEU A 159 5.80 -10.66 4.38
N PHE A 160 5.43 -11.58 3.51
CA PHE A 160 5.60 -13.01 3.66
C PHE A 160 6.66 -13.46 2.66
N LEU A 161 7.75 -14.06 3.15
CA LEU A 161 8.84 -14.53 2.30
C LEU A 161 9.07 -16.01 2.55
N ALA A 162 9.10 -16.79 1.47
CA ALA A 162 9.29 -18.23 1.51
C ALA A 162 10.42 -18.66 0.57
N LYS A 163 11.19 -19.67 0.98
CA LYS A 163 12.14 -20.39 0.15
C LYS A 163 11.67 -21.84 0.04
N LEU A 164 11.45 -22.30 -1.19
CA LEU A 164 11.16 -23.68 -1.53
C LEU A 164 12.43 -24.37 -2.03
N ASP A 165 12.78 -25.50 -1.42
CA ASP A 165 13.77 -26.45 -1.95
C ASP A 165 13.06 -27.47 -2.85
N PRO A 166 13.34 -27.47 -4.17
CA PRO A 166 12.63 -28.32 -5.11
C PRO A 166 12.95 -29.80 -4.95
N ASN A 167 14.09 -30.15 -4.33
CA ASN A 167 14.51 -31.54 -4.19
C ASN A 167 13.78 -32.24 -3.04
N THR A 168 13.46 -31.48 -1.99
CA THR A 168 12.86 -32.00 -0.75
C THR A 168 11.40 -31.61 -0.59
N GLY A 169 10.91 -30.60 -1.33
CA GLY A 169 9.60 -30.00 -1.09
C GLY A 169 9.54 -29.17 0.20
N ILE A 170 10.65 -29.01 0.92
CA ILE A 170 10.67 -28.23 2.16
C ILE A 170 10.59 -26.75 1.82
N VAL A 171 9.60 -26.10 2.42
CA VAL A 171 9.40 -24.65 2.39
C VAL A 171 9.80 -24.08 3.74
N LYS A 172 10.74 -23.16 3.75
CA LYS A 172 11.04 -22.30 4.91
C LYS A 172 10.46 -20.93 4.65
N TYR A 173 9.79 -20.35 5.64
CA TYR A 173 9.15 -19.05 5.46
C TYR A 173 9.32 -18.16 6.68
N CYS A 174 9.17 -16.86 6.47
CA CYS A 174 9.19 -15.84 7.50
C CYS A 174 8.14 -14.76 7.16
N SER A 175 7.19 -14.55 8.07
CA SER A 175 6.21 -13.47 7.97
C SER A 175 6.69 -12.21 8.72
N ALA A 176 6.44 -11.04 8.19
CA ALA A 176 6.67 -9.74 8.80
C ALA A 176 5.35 -8.99 8.88
N GLY A 177 4.52 -9.41 9.84
CA GLY A 177 3.17 -8.88 10.07
C GLY A 177 2.23 -9.00 8.88
N HIS A 178 2.50 -9.90 7.94
CA HIS A 178 1.57 -10.25 6.87
C HIS A 178 0.43 -11.11 7.44
N PRO A 179 -0.82 -10.99 6.93
CA PRO A 179 -1.86 -11.94 7.25
C PRO A 179 -1.36 -13.37 7.06
N PRO A 180 -1.78 -14.32 7.93
CA PRO A 180 -1.30 -15.70 7.83
C PRO A 180 -1.52 -16.25 6.42
N ALA A 181 -0.45 -16.76 5.80
CA ALA A 181 -0.59 -17.49 4.55
C ALA A 181 -1.31 -18.82 4.83
N VAL A 182 -2.00 -19.34 3.83
CA VAL A 182 -2.82 -20.54 3.97
C VAL A 182 -2.16 -21.65 3.19
N LEU A 183 -1.94 -22.79 3.84
CA LEU A 183 -1.56 -24.04 3.21
C LEU A 183 -2.78 -24.97 3.20
N LEU A 184 -3.25 -25.31 2.01
CA LEU A 184 -4.33 -26.27 1.81
C LEU A 184 -3.72 -27.63 1.48
N ARG A 185 -3.90 -28.59 2.37
CA ARG A 185 -3.43 -29.96 2.18
C ARG A 185 -4.31 -30.70 1.18
N ALA A 186 -3.74 -31.68 0.48
CA ALA A 186 -4.47 -32.55 -0.43
C ALA A 186 -5.66 -33.30 0.21
N ASN A 187 -5.60 -33.53 1.53
CA ASN A 187 -6.69 -34.15 2.31
C ASN A 187 -7.80 -33.16 2.73
N GLY A 188 -7.68 -31.88 2.37
CA GLY A 188 -8.61 -30.80 2.72
C GLY A 188 -8.33 -30.10 4.05
N GLU A 189 -7.27 -30.48 4.78
CA GLU A 189 -6.85 -29.76 5.99
C GLU A 189 -6.24 -28.40 5.64
N VAL A 190 -6.44 -27.43 6.54
CA VAL A 190 -5.96 -26.06 6.37
C VAL A 190 -4.99 -25.72 7.49
N GLU A 191 -3.79 -25.30 7.12
CA GLU A 191 -2.76 -24.81 8.05
C GLU A 191 -2.54 -23.31 7.83
N LEU A 192 -2.48 -22.55 8.94
CA LEU A 192 -2.16 -21.12 8.90
C LEU A 192 -0.68 -20.91 9.18
N LEU A 193 -0.01 -20.20 8.27
CA LEU A 193 1.42 -19.95 8.28
C LEU A 193 1.67 -18.51 8.74
N SER A 194 1.95 -18.33 10.03
CA SER A 194 2.15 -17.02 10.65
C SER A 194 3.48 -16.84 11.37
N GLU A 195 4.35 -17.86 11.37
CA GLU A 195 5.68 -17.77 11.99
C GLU A 195 6.53 -16.66 11.37
N GLY A 196 7.18 -15.85 12.21
CA GLY A 196 7.73 -14.60 11.74
C GLY A 196 8.04 -13.56 12.81
N GLY A 197 7.64 -12.32 12.53
CA GLY A 197 7.81 -11.16 13.38
C GLY A 197 6.80 -10.06 13.02
N MET A 198 7.07 -8.86 13.53
CA MET A 198 6.23 -7.68 13.36
C MET A 198 6.23 -7.15 11.92
N LEU A 199 5.31 -6.23 11.60
CA LEU A 199 5.37 -5.44 10.38
C LEU A 199 6.75 -4.81 10.16
N LEU A 200 7.13 -4.71 8.88
CA LEU A 200 8.37 -4.09 8.47
C LEU A 200 8.40 -2.62 8.88
N GLY A 201 9.59 -2.20 9.26
CA GLY A 201 9.90 -0.81 9.52
C GLY A 201 9.64 -0.33 10.96
N VAL A 202 8.86 -1.07 11.75
CA VAL A 202 8.44 -0.55 13.06
C VAL A 202 9.60 -0.48 14.06
N VAL A 203 10.44 -1.52 14.13
CA VAL A 203 11.62 -1.56 15.02
C VAL A 203 12.84 -2.06 14.24
N PRO A 204 13.96 -1.32 14.19
CA PRO A 204 15.15 -1.69 13.40
C PRO A 204 15.75 -3.06 13.74
N ALA A 205 15.71 -3.45 15.01
CA ALA A 205 16.25 -4.71 15.53
C ALA A 205 15.15 -5.71 15.91
N ALA A 206 13.99 -5.65 15.24
CA ALA A 206 12.92 -6.62 15.46
C ALA A 206 13.43 -8.04 15.16
N PRO A 207 13.18 -9.02 16.05
CA PRO A 207 13.48 -10.41 15.77
C PRO A 207 12.46 -10.97 14.77
N TYR A 208 12.95 -11.77 13.83
CA TYR A 208 12.16 -12.49 12.85
C TYR A 208 12.54 -13.96 12.92
N VAL A 209 11.56 -14.84 13.17
CA VAL A 209 11.77 -16.30 13.20
C VAL A 209 11.23 -16.95 11.93
N CYS A 210 11.72 -18.14 11.64
CA CYS A 210 11.28 -18.91 10.48
C CYS A 210 10.34 -20.05 10.91
N GLY A 211 9.25 -20.20 10.17
CA GLY A 211 8.48 -21.43 10.12
C GLY A 211 8.98 -22.34 9.00
N SER A 212 8.53 -23.59 9.02
CA SER A 212 8.77 -24.52 7.93
C SER A 212 7.68 -25.56 7.80
N PHE A 213 7.45 -26.00 6.57
CA PHE A 213 6.58 -27.13 6.26
C PHE A 213 7.12 -27.88 5.04
N GLU A 214 6.62 -29.09 4.82
CA GLU A 214 6.85 -29.86 3.60
C GLU A 214 5.65 -29.70 2.69
N LEU A 215 5.85 -29.26 1.44
CA LEU A 215 4.81 -29.19 0.42
C LEU A 215 4.74 -30.52 -0.32
N ARG A 216 3.59 -31.17 -0.28
CA ARG A 216 3.38 -32.51 -0.87
C ARG A 216 2.57 -32.43 -2.15
N ALA A 217 2.55 -33.52 -2.91
CA ALA A 217 1.74 -33.61 -4.11
C ALA A 217 0.25 -33.37 -3.80
N GLY A 218 -0.35 -32.40 -4.48
CA GLY A 218 -1.74 -32.00 -4.28
C GLY A 218 -1.96 -30.93 -3.20
N ASP A 219 -0.92 -30.51 -2.49
CA ASP A 219 -0.99 -29.33 -1.61
C ASP A 219 -0.97 -28.03 -2.43
N VAL A 220 -1.59 -26.97 -1.90
CA VAL A 220 -1.67 -25.62 -2.49
C VAL A 220 -1.29 -24.57 -1.46
#